data_AF-A0A2P4XIB6-F1
#
_entry.id   AF-A0A2P4XIB6-F1
#
_cell.length_a   1.000
_cell.length_b   1.000
_cell.length_c   1.000
_cell.angle_alpha   90.00
_cell.angle_beta   90.00
_cell.angle_gamma   90.00
#
_symmetry.space_group_name_H-M   'P 1'
#
loop_
_entity.id
_entity.type
_entity.pdbx_description
1 polymer ?
#
loop_
_entity_poly.entity_id
_entity_poly.type
_entity_poly.pdbx_seq_one_letter_code
_entity_poly.pdbx_strand_id
1 'polypeptide(L)' 'MASAQDKQKEYSDTKSRGNLNVSVESSKPKHRFIGPFAVLARHGAAYTIDLPKSMATHPTFYVGRLKRYHDPLGPP' A
#
# COMPACT_ATOMS: atom_id res chain seq x y z
N MET A 1 45.38 -7.89 13.01
CA MET A 1 43.99 -7.98 12.50
C MET A 1 43.16 -6.73 12.82
N ALA A 2 43.71 -5.51 12.75
CA ALA A 2 43.00 -4.27 13.12
C ALA A 2 42.81 -3.25 11.98
N SER A 3 43.38 -3.49 10.80
CA SER A 3 43.38 -2.53 9.69
C SER A 3 42.09 -2.53 8.83
N ALA A 4 41.26 -3.57 8.94
CA ALA A 4 40.05 -3.69 8.13
C ALA A 4 38.87 -2.83 8.62
N GLN A 5 38.82 -2.50 9.92
CA GLN A 5 37.70 -1.78 10.53
C GLN A 5 37.80 -0.25 10.36
N ASP A 6 39.01 0.28 10.19
CA ASP A 6 39.24 1.72 10.04
C ASP A 6 38.71 2.24 8.69
N LYS A 7 38.89 1.46 7.62
CA LYS A 7 38.34 1.78 6.28
C LYS A 7 36.82 1.81 6.21
N GLN A 8 36.11 1.08 7.08
CA GLN A 8 34.64 1.12 7.11
C GLN A 8 34.09 2.34 7.85
N LYS A 9 34.88 2.96 8.73
CA LYS A 9 34.46 4.17 9.46
C LYS A 9 34.54 5.42 8.59
N GLU A 10 35.55 5.52 7.72
CA GLU A 10 35.72 6.66 6.80
C GLU A 10 34.63 6.74 5.71
N TYR A 11 34.04 5.60 5.32
CA TYR A 11 32.91 5.57 4.39
C TYR A 11 31.61 6.15 5.00
N SER A 12 31.52 6.22 6.32
CA SER A 12 30.29 6.65 7.01
C SER A 12 30.20 8.17 7.21
N ASP A 13 31.33 8.90 7.21
CA ASP A 13 31.39 10.31 7.63
C ASP A 13 31.29 11.32 6.46
N THR A 14 31.43 10.86 5.21
CA THR A 14 31.58 11.77 4.04
C THR A 14 30.27 12.22 3.40
N LYS A 15 29.10 11.95 3.99
CA LYS A 15 27.81 12.50 3.50
C LYS A 15 27.10 13.36 4.52
N SER A 16 27.84 14.31 5.10
CA SER A 16 27.23 15.46 5.75
C SER A 16 27.11 16.63 4.77
N ARG A 17 25.88 17.16 4.68
CA ARG A 17 25.54 18.57 4.37
C ARG A 17 25.54 19.03 2.90
N GLY A 18 24.49 18.63 2.18
CA GLY A 18 23.88 19.49 1.17
C GLY A 18 22.52 19.97 1.69
N ASN A 19 22.38 21.27 1.96
CA ASN A 19 21.09 21.87 2.30
C ASN A 19 20.25 21.99 1.02
N LEU A 20 19.63 20.88 0.62
CA LEU A 20 18.58 20.86 -0.37
C LEU A 20 17.33 20.48 0.40
N ASN A 21 16.37 21.41 0.50
CA ASN A 21 15.04 21.14 1.03
C ASN A 21 14.29 20.24 0.04
N VAL A 22 14.81 19.03 -0.21
CA VAL A 22 14.05 17.94 -0.81
C VAL A 22 13.20 17.41 0.34
N SER A 23 11.98 17.91 0.44
CA SER A 23 10.95 17.12 1.11
C SER A 23 10.87 15.83 0.31
N VAL A 24 11.55 14.80 0.76
CA VAL A 24 11.34 13.43 0.29
C VAL A 24 9.94 13.07 0.79
N GLU A 25 8.92 13.51 0.05
CA GLU A 25 7.60 12.92 0.18
C GLU A 25 7.80 11.44 -0.10
N SER A 26 7.68 10.61 0.94
CA SER A 26 7.78 9.18 0.76
C SER A 26 6.72 8.77 -0.26
N SER A 27 7.11 8.14 -1.36
CA SER A 27 6.20 7.60 -2.39
C SER A 27 5.31 6.46 -1.87
N LYS A 28 5.35 6.18 -0.56
CA LYS A 28 4.53 5.19 0.11
C LYS A 28 3.07 5.61 -0.03
N PRO A 29 2.19 4.72 -0.53
CA PRO A 29 0.78 5.03 -0.62
C PRO A 29 0.25 5.35 0.79
N LYS A 30 -0.41 6.50 0.91
CA LYS A 30 -1.18 6.83 2.11
C LYS A 30 -2.28 5.78 2.29
N HIS A 31 -2.68 5.55 3.53
CA HIS A 31 -3.81 4.67 3.84
C HIS A 31 -5.07 5.21 3.17
N ARG A 32 -5.42 4.66 2.00
CA ARG A 32 -6.54 5.09 1.17
C ARG A 32 -7.54 3.96 1.04
N PHE A 33 -8.77 4.23 1.42
CA PHE A 33 -9.90 3.39 1.06
C PHE A 33 -10.23 3.63 -0.41
N ILE A 34 -10.22 2.57 -1.20
CA ILE A 34 -10.73 2.57 -2.57
C ILE A 34 -12.16 2.03 -2.47
N GLY A 35 -13.10 2.71 -3.13
CA GLY A 35 -14.53 2.73 -2.82
C GLY A 35 -15.27 1.39 -2.70
N PRO A 36 -16.59 1.45 -2.48
CA PRO A 36 -17.41 0.24 -2.46
C PRO A 36 -17.41 -0.37 -3.87
N PHE A 37 -17.03 -1.65 -3.95
CA PHE A 37 -17.14 -2.45 -5.17
C PHE A 37 -18.19 -3.53 -4.98
N ALA A 38 -18.98 -3.79 -6.01
CA ALA A 38 -19.94 -4.88 -5.99
C ALA A 38 -19.19 -6.22 -5.96
N VAL A 39 -19.68 -7.17 -5.15
CA VAL A 39 -19.17 -8.55 -5.15
C VAL A 39 -19.94 -9.33 -6.21
N LEU A 40 -19.23 -9.79 -7.24
CA LEU A 40 -19.80 -10.55 -8.35
C LEU A 40 -19.88 -12.05 -8.04
N ALA A 41 -18.86 -12.60 -7.37
CA ALA A 41 -18.80 -14.02 -7.03
C ALA A 41 -18.00 -14.24 -5.75
N ARG A 42 -18.26 -15.37 -5.09
CA ARG A 42 -17.53 -15.83 -3.89
C ARG A 42 -17.04 -17.26 -4.08
N HIS A 43 -15.74 -17.46 -3.88
CA HIS A 43 -15.08 -18.77 -3.88
C HIS A 43 -14.35 -18.94 -2.53
N GLY A 44 -15.08 -19.44 -1.53
CA GLY A 44 -14.56 -19.57 -0.17
C GLY A 44 -14.31 -18.22 0.50
N ALA A 45 -13.04 -17.89 0.73
CA ALA A 45 -12.59 -16.60 1.27
C ALA A 45 -12.08 -15.63 0.18
N ALA A 46 -12.11 -16.05 -1.09
CA ALA A 46 -11.83 -15.21 -2.23
C ALA A 46 -13.12 -14.63 -2.80
N TYR A 47 -13.07 -13.35 -3.16
CA TYR A 47 -14.19 -12.58 -3.69
C TYR A 47 -13.77 -11.95 -5.00
N THR A 48 -14.60 -12.12 -6.03
CA THR A 48 -14.46 -11.39 -7.29
C THR A 48 -15.27 -10.11 -7.16
N ILE A 49 -14.59 -8.97 -7.25
CA ILE A 49 -15.22 -7.65 -7.18
C ILE A 49 -15.28 -7.01 -8.57
N ASP A 50 -16.32 -6.22 -8.80
CA ASP A 50 -16.44 -5.40 -10.01
C ASP A 50 -15.44 -4.25 -9.95
N LEU A 51 -14.27 -4.46 -10.55
CA LEU A 51 -13.17 -3.52 -10.53
C LEU A 51 -13.13 -2.71 -11.84
N PRO A 52 -12.95 -1.39 -11.80
CA PRO A 52 -12.82 -0.60 -13.01
C PRO A 52 -11.61 -1.07 -13.81
N LYS A 53 -11.80 -1.19 -15.12
CA LYS A 53 -10.79 -1.70 -16.07
C LYS A 53 -9.46 -0.93 -16.02
N SER A 54 -9.50 0.34 -15.61
CA SER A 54 -8.32 1.19 -15.43
C SER A 54 -7.40 0.76 -14.29
N MET A 55 -7.88 -0.01 -13.31
CA MET A 55 -7.06 -0.43 -12.17
C MET A 55 -6.05 -1.52 -12.52
N ALA A 56 -6.10 -2.12 -13.72
CA ALA A 56 -5.14 -3.11 -14.24
C ALA A 56 -4.71 -4.17 -13.20
N THR A 57 -5.62 -4.53 -12.29
CA THR A 57 -5.38 -5.44 -11.17
C THR A 57 -6.33 -6.62 -11.29
N HIS A 58 -5.92 -7.78 -10.80
CA HIS A 58 -6.74 -8.96 -10.78
C HIS A 58 -8.04 -8.71 -9.97
N PRO A 59 -9.24 -9.03 -10.49
CA PRO A 59 -10.51 -8.70 -9.84
C PRO A 59 -10.86 -9.61 -8.65
N THR A 60 -10.18 -10.75 -8.50
CA THR A 60 -10.39 -11.67 -7.38
C THR A 60 -9.37 -11.42 -6.28
N PHE A 61 -9.86 -11.17 -5.07
CA PHE A 61 -9.05 -10.89 -3.87
C PHE A 61 -9.44 -11.79 -2.71
N TYR A 62 -8.47 -12.13 -1.87
CA TYR A 62 -8.73 -12.72 -0.56
C TYR A 62 -9.15 -11.62 0.42
N VAL A 63 -10.33 -11.74 1.03
CA VAL A 63 -10.87 -10.71 1.93
C VAL A 63 -11.08 -11.29 3.32
N GLY A 64 -10.25 -10.86 4.28
CA GLY A 64 -10.32 -11.35 5.67
C GLY A 64 -11.38 -10.67 6.54
N ARG A 65 -11.85 -9.46 6.17
CA ARG A 65 -12.81 -8.66 6.96
C ARG A 65 -13.81 -7.94 6.06
N LEU A 66 -14.86 -8.65 5.64
CA LEU A 66 -15.98 -8.04 4.90
C LEU A 66 -17.12 -7.72 5.87
N LYS A 67 -17.68 -6.51 5.79
CA LYS A 67 -18.91 -6.12 6.50
C LYS A 67 -20.06 -6.01 5.50
N ARG A 68 -21.27 -6.44 5.89
CA ARG A 68 -22.47 -6.22 5.08
C ARG A 68 -22.74 -4.72 4.99
N TYR A 69 -23.01 -4.23 3.79
CA TYR A 69 -23.46 -2.86 3.58
C TYR A 69 -24.93 -2.77 4.00
N HIS A 70 -25.24 -1.84 4.90
CA HIS A 70 -26.61 -1.51 5.29
C HIS A 70 -26.90 -0.10 4.77
N ASP A 71 -27.86 0.01 3.87
CA ASP A 71 -28.28 1.31 3.34
C ASP A 71 -28.90 2.14 4.48
N PRO A 72 -28.41 3.36 4.75
CA PRO A 72 -29.02 4.24 5.75
C PRO A 72 -30.47 4.64 5.42
N LEU A 73 -30.95 4.46 4.19
CA LEU A 73 -32.27 4.90 3.76
C LEU A 73 -33.41 3.88 3.97
N GLY A 74 -33.12 2.69 4.49
CA GLY A 74 -34.12 1.64 4.77
C GLY A 74 -34.72 0.98 3.50
N PRO A 75 -35.37 -0.19 3.61
CA PRO A 75 -36.09 -0.77 2.49
C PRO A 75 -37.30 0.10 2.11
N PRO A 76 -37.70 0.14 0.82
CA PRO A 76 -38.95 0.79 0.41
C PRO A 76 -40.18 0.14 1.05
#